data_AF-A0A542DP92-F1
#
_entry.id   AF-A0A542DP92-F1
#
_cell.length_a   1.000
_cell.length_b   1.000
_cell.length_c   1.000
_cell.angle_alpha   90.00
_cell.angle_beta   90.00
_cell.angle_gamma   90.00
#
_symmetry.space_group_name_H-M   'P 1'
#
loop_
_entity.id
_entity.type
_entity.pdbx_description
1 polymer ?
#
loop_
_entity_poly.entity_id
_entity_poly.type
_entity_poly.pdbx_seq_one_letter_code
_entity_poly.pdbx_strand_id
1 'polypeptide(L)' 'MLERDRQLLARVATVNRNLGLVVCEVMSRQDGGVLRAADVRTLGEYLHGLGCDLLTRAEEIDTTHDGVAR' A
#
# COMPACT_ATOMS: atom_id res chain seq x y z
N MET A 1 -13.07 14.95 -6.14
CA MET A 1 -12.54 13.71 -5.56
C MET A 1 -13.66 13.00 -4.81
N LEU A 2 -13.95 11.75 -5.15
CA LEU A 2 -14.98 10.98 -4.46
C LEU A 2 -14.49 10.61 -3.06
N GLU A 3 -15.42 10.28 -2.16
CA GLU A 3 -15.08 9.94 -0.78
C GLU A 3 -14.12 8.74 -0.71
N ARG A 4 -14.34 7.73 -1.56
CA ARG A 4 -13.47 6.56 -1.67
C ARG A 4 -12.03 6.92 -2.07
N ASP A 5 -11.84 7.89 -2.96
CA ASP A 5 -10.51 8.36 -3.36
C ASP A 5 -9.79 9.03 -2.18
N ARG A 6 -10.50 9.85 -1.40
CA ARG A 6 -9.96 10.48 -0.18
C ARG A 6 -9.51 9.44 0.83
N GLN A 7 -10.33 8.42 1.07
CA GLN A 7 -10.01 7.34 2.00
C GLN A 7 -8.79 6.53 1.55
N LEU A 8 -8.71 6.23 0.25
CA LEU A 8 -7.56 5.53 -0.32
C LEU A 8 -6.27 6.34 -0.17
N LEU A 9 -6.29 7.63 -0.50
CA LEU A 9 -5.13 8.51 -0.34
C LEU A 9 -4.78 8.73 1.14
N ALA A 10 -5.75 8.78 2.04
CA ALA A 10 -5.49 8.85 3.49
C ALA A 10 -4.78 7.60 4.02
N ARG A 11 -5.14 6.41 3.50
CA ARG A 11 -4.42 5.15 3.78
C ARG A 11 -3.00 5.18 3.25
N VAL A 12 -2.80 5.61 2.00
CA VAL A 12 -1.46 5.79 1.41
C VAL A 12 -0.62 6.76 2.23
N ALA A 13 -1.18 7.91 2.61
CA ALA A 13 -0.47 8.90 3.41
C ALA A 13 -0.09 8.36 4.79
N THR A 14 -0.95 7.53 5.39
CA THR A 14 -0.66 6.85 6.66
C THR A 14 0.50 5.86 6.50
N VAL A 15 0.52 5.04 5.45
CA VAL A 15 1.65 4.15 5.18
C VAL A 15 2.93 4.94 4.93
N ASN A 16 2.89 5.97 4.07
CA ASN A 16 4.05 6.80 3.74
C ASN A 16 4.67 7.45 4.99
N ARG A 17 3.86 7.95 5.92
CA ARG A 17 4.35 8.56 7.17
C ARG A 17 5.02 7.56 8.11
N ASN A 18 4.61 6.30 8.09
CA ASN A 18 5.05 5.29 9.06
C ASN A 18 6.03 4.27 8.48
N LEU A 19 6.19 4.20 7.15
CA LEU A 19 6.97 3.15 6.49
C LEU A 19 8.43 3.11 6.98
N GLY A 20 9.07 4.28 7.13
CA GLY A 20 10.43 4.35 7.65
C GLY A 20 10.58 3.76 9.05
N LEU A 21 9.63 4.04 9.94
CA LEU A 21 9.62 3.49 11.31
C LEU A 21 9.46 1.97 11.29
N VAL A 22 8.54 1.46 10.47
CA VAL A 22 8.32 0.02 10.31
C VAL A 22 9.56 -0.67 9.75
N VAL A 23 10.24 -0.09 8.75
CA VAL A 23 11.48 -0.64 8.20
C VAL A 23 12.57 -0.70 9.29
N CYS A 24 12.74 0.35 10.08
CA CYS A 24 13.68 0.35 11.20
C CYS A 24 13.36 -0.74 12.24
N GLU A 25 12.08 -0.97 12.55
CA GLU A 25 11.64 -2.03 13.45
C GLU A 25 11.88 -3.43 12.88
N VAL A 26 11.66 -3.64 11.59
CA VAL A 26 11.99 -4.90 10.90
C VAL A 26 13.51 -5.15 10.93
N MET A 27 14.32 -4.10 10.75
CA MET A 27 15.78 -4.20 10.84
C MET A 27 16.27 -4.47 12.27
N SER A 28 15.65 -3.89 13.29
CA SER A 28 16.07 -4.09 14.69
C SER A 28 15.79 -5.51 15.21
N ARG A 29 14.91 -6.25 14.54
CA ARG A 29 14.56 -7.65 14.84
C ARG A 29 15.43 -8.68 14.14
N GLN A 30 16.48 -8.25 13.43
CA GLN A 30 17.42 -9.17 12.80
C GLN A 30 18.08 -10.11 13.82
N ASP A 31 18.37 -11.32 13.38
CA ASP A 31 19.15 -12.29 14.14
C ASP A 31 20.44 -12.58 13.38
N GLY A 32 21.59 -12.24 13.97
CA GLY A 32 22.89 -12.38 13.30
C GLY A 32 23.02 -11.59 11.98
N GLY A 33 22.27 -10.50 11.82
CA GLY A 33 22.22 -9.72 10.56
C GLY A 33 21.26 -10.26 9.51
N VAL A 34 20.52 -11.33 9.80
CA VAL A 34 19.52 -11.93 8.91
C VAL A 34 18.14 -11.40 9.25
N LEU A 35 17.41 -10.92 8.25
CA LEU A 35 16.02 -10.53 8.39
C LEU A 35 15.13 -11.74 8.67
N ARG A 36 14.19 -11.59 9.60
CA ARG A 36 13.18 -12.61 9.88
C ARG A 36 12.17 -12.66 8.72
N ALA A 37 12.05 -13.81 8.08
CA ALA A 37 11.16 -13.99 6.93
C ALA A 37 9.69 -13.64 7.23
N ALA A 38 9.22 -13.84 8.47
CA ALA A 38 7.87 -13.49 8.89
C ALA A 38 7.63 -11.97 8.85
N ASP A 39 8.59 -11.18 9.32
CA ASP A 39 8.49 -9.71 9.35
C ASP A 39 8.49 -9.14 7.91
N VAL A 40 9.40 -9.64 7.06
CA VAL A 40 9.48 -9.24 5.64
C VAL A 40 8.21 -9.63 4.87
N ARG A 41 7.68 -10.83 5.12
CA ARG A 41 6.43 -11.30 4.49
C ARG A 41 5.25 -10.41 4.90
N THR A 42 5.11 -10.14 6.19
CA THR A 42 4.04 -9.28 6.71
C THR A 42 4.08 -7.89 6.07
N LEU A 43 5.26 -7.26 5.99
CA LEU A 43 5.42 -5.97 5.33
C LEU A 43 5.03 -6.04 3.85
N GLY A 44 5.48 -7.08 3.14
CA GLY A 44 5.15 -7.30 1.74
C GLY A 44 3.66 -7.46 1.49
N GLU A 45 2.96 -8.24 2.32
CA GLU A 45 1.51 -8.47 2.23
C GLU A 45 0.72 -7.16 2.39
N TYR A 46 1.09 -6.31 3.35
CA TYR A 46 0.42 -5.01 3.53
C TYR A 46 0.65 -4.06 2.34
N LEU A 47 1.88 -3.97 1.84
CA LEU A 47 2.20 -3.14 0.68
C LEU A 47 1.51 -3.65 -0.58
N HIS A 48 1.47 -4.97 -0.77
CA HIS A 48 0.77 -5.60 -1.87
C HIS A 48 -0.73 -5.29 -1.84
N GLY A 49 -1.39 -5.44 -0.69
CA GLY A 49 -2.81 -5.12 -0.54
C GLY A 49 -3.13 -3.66 -0.85
N LEU A 50 -2.31 -2.71 -0.36
CA LEU A 50 -2.47 -1.29 -0.70
C LEU A 50 -2.26 -1.03 -2.21
N GLY A 51 -1.29 -1.71 -2.83
CA GLY A 51 -1.07 -1.64 -4.27
C GLY A 51 -2.27 -2.17 -5.08
N CYS A 52 -2.83 -3.31 -4.69
CA CYS A 52 -4.04 -3.87 -5.31
C CYS A 52 -5.23 -2.92 -5.20
N ASP A 53 -5.44 -2.29 -4.04
CA ASP A 53 -6.52 -1.31 -3.86
C ASP A 53 -6.37 -0.09 -4.79
N LEU A 54 -5.13 0.38 -4.98
CA LEU A 54 -4.81 1.48 -5.91
C LEU A 54 -5.08 1.10 -7.37
N LEU A 55 -4.61 -0.08 -7.79
CA LEU A 55 -4.81 -0.57 -9.15
C LEU A 55 -6.29 -0.81 -9.45
N THR A 56 -7.02 -1.47 -8.54
CA THR A 56 -8.47 -1.67 -8.66
C THR A 56 -9.18 -0.32 -8.82
N ARG A 57 -8.76 0.69 -8.05
CA ARG A 57 -9.38 2.01 -8.16
C ARG A 57 -9.06 2.70 -9.50
N ALA A 58 -7.86 2.52 -10.04
CA ALA A 58 -7.51 3.03 -11.36
C ALA A 58 -8.36 2.38 -12.46
N GLU A 59 -8.54 1.06 -12.43
CA GLU A 59 -9.39 0.32 -13.36
C GLU A 59 -10.86 0.81 -13.32
N GLU A 60 -11.40 1.08 -12.12
CA GLU A 60 -12.73 1.68 -11.96
C GLU A 60 -12.83 3.08 -12.58
N ILE A 61 -11.77 3.89 -12.49
CA ILE A 61 -11.71 5.23 -13.05
C ILE A 61 -11.69 5.13 -14.59
N ASP A 62 -10.81 4.31 -15.14
CA ASP A 62 -10.64 4.12 -16.58
C ASP A 62 -11.94 3.61 -17.22
N THR A 63 -12.57 2.59 -16.63
CA THR A 63 -13.86 2.06 -17.11
C THR A 63 -15.01 3.07 -17.04
N THR A 64 -15.00 3.97 -16.06
CA THR A 64 -16.00 5.04 -15.96
C THR A 64 -15.77 6.15 -17.00
N HIS A 65 -14.51 6.44 -17.34
CA HIS A 65 -14.15 7.48 -18.31
C HIS A 65 -14.30 7.02 -19.76
N ASP A 66 -14.07 5.74 -20.05
CA ASP A 66 -14.30 5.13 -21.38
C ASP A 66 -15.79 5.04 -21.77
N GLY A 67 -16.70 5.16 -20.80
CA GLY A 67 -18.15 5.15 -21.02
C GLY A 67 -18.76 6.49 -21.46
N VAL A 68 -18.03 7.60 -21.35
CA VAL A 68 -18.52 8.95 -21.71
C VAL A 68 -18.12 9.36 -23.14
N ALA A 69 -17.23 8.60 -23.78
CA ALA A 69 -16.80 8.80 -25.16
C ALA A 69 -17.21 7.62 -26.06
N ARG A 70 -18.51 7.31 -26.14
CA ARG A 70 -19.10 6.53 -27.25
C ARG A 70 -20.50 7.01 -27.59
#